data_AF-A0A0T5ZSE9-F1
#
_entry.id   AF-A0A0T5ZSE9-F1
#
_cell.length_a   1.000
_cell.length_b   1.000
_cell.length_c   1.000
_cell.angle_alpha   90.00
_cell.angle_beta   90.00
_cell.angle_gamma   90.00
#
_symmetry.space_group_name_H-M   'P 1'
#
loop_
_entity.id
_entity.type
_entity.pdbx_description
1 polymer ?
#
loop_
_entity_poly.entity_id
_entity_poly.type
_entity_poly.pdbx_seq_one_letter_code
_entity_poly.pdbx_strand_id
1 'polypeptide(L)'
;MNSNKPQTWKSYEDAVRAIISQHREFFGLEFIEPTSGKVEGKSGYSWNIEIIGYTSGNRKMVLVEVRRKTTRNIIPEEAGALAYRIEDTGAEKGYFVSPLETRLSSGANKIASFEEIGHIQVSVDSTPDNYLLKCLNQAFIKKTEKFVLKEEVTIIARDKDGNLIRKVTS
;
A
#
# COMPACT_ATOMS: atom_id res chain seq x y z
N MET A 1 18.94 -20.27 13.67
CA MET A 1 17.60 -20.70 14.14
C MET A 1 16.56 -19.97 13.30
N ASN A 2 15.96 -20.65 12.31
CA ASN A 2 14.99 -20.05 11.40
C ASN A 2 13.60 -20.06 12.05
N SER A 3 13.14 -18.90 12.52
CA SER A 3 11.78 -18.72 13.04
C SER A 3 10.81 -18.44 11.89
N ASN A 4 10.48 -19.48 11.10
CA ASN A 4 9.33 -19.46 10.19
C ASN A 4 8.03 -19.66 10.99
N LYS A 5 7.69 -18.68 11.85
CA LYS A 5 6.31 -18.52 12.29
C LYS A 5 5.57 -17.77 11.18
N PRO A 6 4.40 -18.23 10.71
CA PRO A 6 3.57 -17.41 9.83
C PRO A 6 3.25 -16.13 10.60
N GLN A 7 3.77 -15.00 10.11
CA GLN A 7 3.45 -13.69 10.68
C GLN A 7 1.96 -13.47 10.40
N THR A 8 1.12 -13.73 11.40
CA THR A 8 -0.26 -13.24 11.41
C THR A 8 -0.16 -11.73 11.41
N TRP A 9 -0.37 -11.11 10.25
CA TRP A 9 -0.36 -9.66 10.07
C TRP A 9 -1.32 -9.05 11.09
N LYS A 10 -0.81 -8.17 11.95
CA LYS A 10 -1.53 -7.75 13.16
C LYS A 10 -2.63 -6.72 12.85
N SER A 11 -2.47 -5.95 11.77
CA SER A 11 -3.41 -4.92 11.33
C SER A 11 -3.43 -4.75 9.80
N TYR A 12 -4.46 -4.07 9.29
CA TYR A 12 -4.52 -3.67 7.87
C TYR A 12 -3.35 -2.76 7.48
N GLU A 13 -2.91 -1.89 8.38
CA GLU A 13 -1.75 -1.01 8.16
C GLU A 13 -0.45 -1.80 8.00
N ASP A 14 -0.26 -2.87 8.77
CA ASP A 14 0.91 -3.74 8.64
C ASP A 14 0.92 -4.47 7.29
N ALA A 15 -0.25 -4.95 6.85
CA ALA A 15 -0.38 -5.56 5.54
C ALA A 15 -0.06 -4.54 4.43
N VAL A 16 -0.64 -3.34 4.49
CA VAL A 16 -0.37 -2.25 3.54
C VAL A 16 1.12 -1.90 3.52
N ARG A 17 1.78 -1.73 4.68
CA ARG A 17 3.21 -1.40 4.76
C ARG A 17 4.06 -2.44 4.05
N ALA A 18 3.81 -3.72 4.32
CA ALA A 18 4.53 -4.81 3.69
C ALA A 18 4.23 -4.93 2.19
N ILE A 19 3.02 -4.60 1.73
CA ILE A 19 2.68 -4.54 0.30
C ILE A 19 3.41 -3.39 -0.39
N ILE A 20 3.38 -2.17 0.17
CA ILE A 20 4.11 -1.02 -0.40
C ILE A 20 5.61 -1.31 -0.43
N SER A 21 6.16 -1.96 0.60
CA SER A 21 7.56 -2.37 0.64
C SER A 21 7.93 -3.35 -0.48
N GLN A 22 7.04 -4.32 -0.79
CA GLN A 22 7.22 -5.24 -1.93
C GLN A 22 7.23 -4.50 -3.29
N HIS A 23 6.56 -3.35 -3.39
CA HIS A 23 6.49 -2.52 -4.59
C HIS A 23 7.28 -1.22 -4.47
N ARG A 24 8.28 -1.16 -3.58
CA ARG A 24 9.00 0.09 -3.28
C ARG A 24 9.58 0.75 -4.54
N GLU A 25 10.10 -0.04 -5.47
CA GLU A 25 10.66 0.46 -6.74
C GLU A 25 9.61 1.15 -7.60
N PHE A 26 8.40 0.58 -7.68
CA PHE A 26 7.26 1.20 -8.37
C PHE A 26 6.87 2.54 -7.74
N PHE A 27 6.96 2.65 -6.41
CA PHE A 27 6.67 3.90 -5.69
C PHE A 27 7.86 4.88 -5.64
N GLY A 28 9.02 4.50 -6.18
CA GLY A 28 10.26 5.28 -6.13
C GLY A 28 10.87 5.39 -4.73
N LEU A 29 10.69 4.36 -3.91
CA LEU A 29 11.15 4.28 -2.52
C LEU A 29 12.37 3.36 -2.38
N GLU A 30 13.39 3.81 -1.64
CA GLU A 30 14.56 3.01 -1.24
C GLU A 30 14.26 2.24 0.05
N PHE A 31 13.59 2.90 0.99
CA PHE A 31 13.36 2.39 2.33
C PHE A 31 11.97 2.77 2.85
N ILE A 32 11.42 1.94 3.74
CA ILE A 32 10.19 2.19 4.48
C ILE A 32 10.47 1.82 5.93
N GLU A 33 10.11 2.73 6.85
CA GLU A 33 10.22 2.48 8.28
C GLU A 33 9.44 1.23 8.69
N PRO A 34 9.96 0.39 9.60
CA PRO A 34 9.35 -0.89 9.94
C PRO A 34 8.02 -0.74 10.70
N THR A 35 7.76 0.43 11.29
CA THR A 35 6.55 0.74 12.08
C THR A 35 6.03 2.14 11.76
N SER A 36 4.84 2.46 12.24
CA SER A 36 4.38 3.85 12.32
C SER A 36 5.32 4.67 13.21
N GLY A 37 5.32 5.98 13.02
CA GLY A 37 6.27 6.87 13.68
C GLY A 37 5.76 8.28 13.85
N LYS A 38 6.52 9.05 14.64
CA LYS A 38 6.30 10.47 14.83
C LYS A 38 7.23 11.27 13.94
N VAL A 39 6.70 12.28 13.27
CA VAL A 39 7.46 13.23 12.46
C VAL A 39 7.20 14.62 12.98
N GLU A 40 8.27 15.32 13.38
CA GLU A 40 8.18 16.71 13.82
C GLU A 40 8.06 17.64 12.61
N GLY A 41 7.08 18.54 12.66
CA GLY A 41 6.91 19.59 11.67
C GLY A 41 7.61 20.89 12.05
N LYS A 42 7.76 21.79 11.08
CA LYS A 42 8.27 23.16 11.28
C LYS A 42 7.41 23.95 12.25
N SER A 43 6.12 23.60 12.37
CA SER A 43 5.18 24.12 13.36
C SER A 43 5.54 23.77 14.82
N GLY A 44 6.48 22.85 15.05
CA GLY A 44 6.77 22.26 16.36
C GLY A 44 5.77 21.18 16.79
N TYR A 45 4.76 20.89 15.96
CA TYR A 45 3.83 19.79 16.21
C TYR A 45 4.42 18.45 15.75
N SER A 46 4.12 17.38 16.49
CA SER A 46 4.59 16.03 16.18
C SER A 46 3.45 15.20 15.61
N TRP A 47 3.52 14.89 14.31
CA TRP A 47 2.53 14.14 13.56
C TRP A 47 2.74 12.64 13.74
N ASN A 48 1.68 11.90 14.05
CA ASN A 48 1.71 10.43 13.96
C ASN A 48 1.41 10.04 12.52
N ILE A 49 2.35 9.34 11.88
CA ILE A 49 2.25 8.90 10.49
C ILE A 49 2.25 7.38 10.46
N GLU A 50 1.27 6.78 9.78
CA GLU A 50 1.12 5.32 9.75
C GLU A 50 2.27 4.64 9.00
N ILE A 51 2.70 5.20 7.86
CA ILE A 51 3.81 4.65 7.07
C ILE A 51 4.70 5.81 6.60
N ILE A 52 6.00 5.69 6.87
CA ILE A 52 7.03 6.66 6.47
C ILE A 52 7.98 5.95 5.49
N GLY A 53 8.06 6.48 4.28
CA GLY A 53 8.98 6.02 3.25
C GLY A 53 10.08 7.04 2.97
N TYR A 54 11.13 6.61 2.29
CA TYR A 54 12.20 7.47 1.81
C TYR A 54 12.46 7.21 0.33
N THR A 55 12.51 8.27 -0.47
CA THR A 55 12.75 8.19 -1.91
C THR A 55 14.17 7.75 -2.24
N SER A 56 14.32 7.08 -3.37
CA SER A 56 15.62 6.65 -3.87
C SER A 56 16.50 7.83 -4.27
N GLY A 57 17.77 7.81 -3.84
CA GLY A 57 18.80 8.75 -4.27
C GLY A 57 18.97 9.96 -3.35
N ASN A 58 17.90 10.72 -3.07
CA ASN A 58 17.96 11.91 -2.21
C ASN A 58 17.42 11.68 -0.79
N ARG A 59 16.86 10.48 -0.51
CA ARG A 59 16.29 10.05 0.78
C ARG A 59 15.32 11.07 1.37
N LYS A 60 14.47 11.67 0.54
CA LYS A 60 13.41 12.55 1.03
C LYS A 60 12.25 11.73 1.56
N MET A 61 11.62 12.27 2.60
CA MET A 61 10.53 11.59 3.28
C MET A 61 9.28 11.56 2.41
N VAL A 62 8.55 10.45 2.46
CA VAL A 62 7.24 10.24 1.84
C VAL A 62 6.27 9.84 2.94
N LEU A 63 5.19 10.60 3.09
CA LEU A 63 4.16 10.32 4.09
C LEU A 63 3.05 9.46 3.48
N VAL A 64 2.68 8.38 4.15
CA VAL A 64 1.58 7.53 3.68
C VAL A 64 0.55 7.38 4.79
N GLU A 65 -0.64 7.90 4.52
CA GLU A 65 -1.76 7.86 5.46
C GLU A 65 -2.77 6.78 5.09
N VAL A 66 -2.97 5.84 6.01
CA VAL A 66 -3.91 4.74 5.81
C VAL A 66 -5.31 5.16 6.25
N ARG A 67 -6.25 5.09 5.31
CA ARG A 67 -7.67 5.47 5.49
C ARG A 67 -8.54 4.26 5.21
N ARG A 68 -8.63 3.36 6.21
CA ARG A 68 -9.49 2.17 6.17
C ARG A 68 -10.97 2.52 6.40
N LYS A 69 -11.51 3.41 5.57
CA LYS A 69 -12.96 3.70 5.50
C LYS A 69 -13.56 2.84 4.40
N THR A 70 -14.70 2.21 4.65
CA THR A 70 -15.39 1.34 3.67
C THR A 70 -16.74 1.92 3.22
N THR A 71 -17.24 2.94 3.93
CA THR A 71 -18.58 3.51 3.70
C THR A 71 -18.58 4.94 3.19
N ARG A 72 -17.42 5.61 3.16
CA ARG A 72 -17.32 7.00 2.69
C ARG A 72 -16.00 7.27 1.99
N ASN A 73 -16.09 8.15 0.98
CA ASN A 73 -14.95 8.67 0.24
C ASN A 73 -14.08 9.59 1.10
N ILE A 74 -12.83 9.77 0.67
CA ILE A 74 -11.92 10.77 1.21
C ILE A 74 -12.42 12.15 0.77
N ILE A 75 -12.57 13.04 1.75
CA ILE A 75 -13.14 14.38 1.58
C ILE A 75 -12.04 15.45 1.44
N PRO A 76 -12.35 16.65 0.91
CA PRO A 76 -11.36 17.71 0.68
C PRO A 76 -10.53 18.06 1.91
N GLU A 77 -11.15 18.09 3.09
CA GLU A 77 -10.52 18.42 4.37
C GLU A 77 -9.43 17.40 4.73
N GLU A 78 -9.62 16.12 4.39
CA GLU A 78 -8.60 15.10 4.61
C GLU A 78 -7.42 15.29 3.66
N ALA A 79 -7.70 15.57 2.38
CA ALA A 79 -6.66 15.87 1.39
C ALA A 79 -5.85 17.11 1.79
N GLY A 80 -6.51 18.18 2.22
CA GLY A 80 -5.85 19.38 2.73
C GLY A 80 -5.04 19.11 4.00
N ALA A 81 -5.52 18.25 4.89
CA ALA A 81 -4.77 17.88 6.09
C ALA A 81 -3.49 17.10 5.76
N LEU A 82 -3.49 16.21 4.76
CA LEU A 82 -2.27 15.55 4.31
C LEU A 82 -1.33 16.52 3.59
N ALA A 83 -1.84 17.41 2.74
CA ALA A 83 -1.05 18.44 2.08
C ALA A 83 -0.29 19.31 3.09
N TYR A 84 -0.99 19.81 4.12
CA TYR A 84 -0.37 20.59 5.19
C TYR A 84 0.72 19.79 5.92
N ARG A 85 0.50 18.51 6.21
CA ARG A 85 1.51 17.65 6.86
C ARG A 85 2.75 17.48 5.99
N ILE A 86 2.59 17.30 4.69
CA ILE A 86 3.72 17.19 3.75
C ILE A 86 4.55 18.48 3.81
N GLU A 87 3.91 19.64 3.71
CA GLU A 87 4.58 20.94 3.78
C GLU A 87 5.28 21.18 5.12
N ASP A 88 4.57 20.94 6.22
CA ASP A 88 5.01 21.18 7.59
C ASP A 88 6.21 20.30 7.95
N THR A 89 6.19 19.03 7.56
CA THR A 89 7.30 18.08 7.80
C THR A 89 8.43 18.19 6.77
N GLY A 90 8.21 18.91 5.66
CA GLY A 90 9.16 18.97 4.54
C GLY A 90 9.32 17.64 3.79
N ALA A 91 8.30 16.78 3.85
CA ALA A 91 8.23 15.59 3.01
C ALA A 91 8.14 15.99 1.53
N GLU A 92 8.62 15.12 0.63
CA GLU A 92 8.61 15.38 -0.81
C GLU A 92 7.24 15.15 -1.44
N LYS A 93 6.49 14.15 -0.94
CA LYS A 93 5.15 13.81 -1.42
C LYS A 93 4.41 12.98 -0.38
N GLY A 94 3.15 12.66 -0.66
CA GLY A 94 2.41 11.69 0.15
C GLY A 94 1.42 10.85 -0.64
N TYR A 95 0.90 9.83 0.04
CA TYR A 95 -0.11 8.94 -0.50
C TYR A 95 -1.24 8.72 0.50
N PHE A 96 -2.47 8.69 0.01
CA PHE A 96 -3.55 8.00 0.69
C PHE A 96 -3.54 6.53 0.35
N VAL A 97 -3.77 5.69 1.36
CA VAL A 97 -4.14 4.28 1.15
C VAL A 97 -5.58 4.07 1.58
N SER A 98 -6.42 3.45 0.76
CA SER A 98 -7.79 3.10 1.14
C SER A 98 -8.21 1.71 0.64
N PRO A 99 -9.37 1.21 1.08
CA PRO A 99 -10.06 0.11 0.41
C PRO A 99 -10.39 0.39 -1.06
N LEU A 100 -10.66 -0.65 -1.84
CA LEU A 100 -10.97 -0.58 -3.29
C LEU A 100 -12.27 0.17 -3.59
N GLU A 101 -13.24 0.07 -2.68
CA GLU A 101 -14.53 0.75 -2.73
C GLU A 101 -14.43 2.24 -2.41
N THR A 102 -13.38 2.65 -1.69
CA THR A 102 -13.22 4.02 -1.23
C THR A 102 -12.42 4.84 -2.22
N ARG A 103 -12.99 5.97 -2.63
CA ARG A 103 -12.41 6.88 -3.62
C ARG A 103 -12.13 8.25 -3.03
N LEU A 104 -11.38 9.07 -3.76
CA LEU A 104 -11.37 10.51 -3.54
C LEU A 104 -12.71 11.10 -4.03
N SER A 105 -13.34 11.94 -3.21
CA SER A 105 -14.41 12.81 -3.70
C SER A 105 -13.88 13.80 -4.75
N SER A 106 -14.77 14.42 -5.54
CA SER A 106 -14.36 15.39 -6.57
C SER A 106 -13.46 16.51 -6.02
N GLY A 107 -13.81 17.07 -4.86
CA GLY A 107 -12.99 18.11 -4.23
C GLY A 107 -11.66 17.58 -3.69
N ALA A 108 -11.66 16.40 -3.06
CA ALA A 108 -10.42 15.77 -2.59
C ALA A 108 -9.47 15.45 -3.75
N ASN A 109 -10.02 15.01 -4.89
CA ASN A 109 -9.23 14.70 -6.08
C ASN A 109 -8.56 15.96 -6.65
N LYS A 110 -9.24 17.11 -6.65
CA LYS A 110 -8.65 18.38 -7.09
C LYS A 110 -7.47 18.78 -6.22
N ILE A 111 -7.63 18.72 -4.89
CA ILE A 111 -6.56 19.04 -3.94
C ILE A 111 -5.41 18.05 -4.09
N ALA A 112 -5.69 16.74 -4.06
CA ALA A 112 -4.67 15.72 -4.18
C ALA A 112 -3.89 15.82 -5.50
N SER A 113 -4.56 16.17 -6.61
CA SER A 113 -3.88 16.35 -7.89
C SER A 113 -2.97 17.59 -7.91
N PHE A 114 -3.39 18.69 -7.27
CA PHE A 114 -2.60 19.92 -7.19
C PHE A 114 -1.38 19.74 -6.28
N GLU A 115 -1.55 19.04 -5.16
CA GLU A 115 -0.53 18.78 -4.15
C GLU A 115 0.31 17.51 -4.45
N GLU A 116 0.11 16.90 -5.62
CA GLU A 116 0.77 15.66 -6.07
C GLU A 116 0.65 14.49 -5.08
N ILE A 117 -0.46 14.42 -4.35
CA ILE A 117 -0.80 13.35 -3.42
C ILE A 117 -1.35 12.16 -4.20
N GLY A 118 -0.66 11.02 -4.12
CA GLY A 118 -1.09 9.79 -4.75
C GLY A 118 -2.23 9.08 -4.02
N HIS A 119 -2.95 8.21 -4.73
CA HIS A 119 -3.98 7.34 -4.14
C HIS A 119 -3.69 5.87 -4.46
N ILE A 120 -3.52 5.08 -3.41
CA ILE A 120 -3.30 3.64 -3.46
C ILE A 120 -4.55 2.97 -2.89
N GLN A 121 -5.09 1.99 -3.59
CA GLN A 121 -6.21 1.20 -3.10
C GLN A 121 -5.77 -0.25 -2.87
N VAL A 122 -6.11 -0.81 -1.72
CA VAL A 122 -5.74 -2.17 -1.30
C VAL A 122 -6.97 -2.91 -0.79
N SER A 123 -7.15 -4.20 -1.09
CA SER A 123 -8.33 -4.95 -0.63
C SER A 123 -8.38 -5.05 0.91
N VAL A 124 -9.56 -4.96 1.51
CA VAL A 124 -9.74 -4.88 2.98
C VAL A 124 -9.24 -6.10 3.77
N ASP A 125 -9.16 -7.24 3.10
CA ASP A 125 -8.73 -8.56 3.58
C ASP A 125 -7.28 -8.88 3.20
N SER A 126 -6.56 -7.88 2.66
CA SER A 126 -5.20 -8.05 2.17
C SER A 126 -4.25 -8.57 3.25
N THR A 127 -3.40 -9.48 2.81
CA THR A 127 -2.17 -9.89 3.46
C THR A 127 -1.01 -9.67 2.48
N PRO A 128 0.23 -9.53 2.95
CA PRO A 128 1.43 -9.46 2.11
C PRO A 128 1.64 -10.61 1.12
N ASP A 129 0.93 -11.74 1.28
CA ASP A 129 0.97 -12.87 0.35
C ASP A 129 -0.32 -13.05 -0.47
N ASN A 130 -1.39 -12.32 -0.11
CA ASN A 130 -2.68 -12.33 -0.79
C ASN A 130 -3.28 -10.93 -0.79
N TYR A 131 -3.18 -10.20 -1.90
CA TYR A 131 -3.73 -8.85 -2.02
C TYR A 131 -4.09 -8.49 -3.46
N LEU A 132 -4.98 -7.51 -3.58
CA LEU A 132 -5.19 -6.71 -4.77
C LEU A 132 -4.82 -5.26 -4.45
N LEU A 133 -3.84 -4.72 -5.16
CA LEU A 133 -3.42 -3.33 -5.08
C LEU A 133 -3.75 -2.65 -6.41
N LYS A 134 -4.32 -1.44 -6.34
CA LYS A 134 -4.55 -0.57 -7.48
C LYS A 134 -3.95 0.80 -7.22
N CYS A 135 -3.18 1.30 -8.17
CA CYS A 135 -2.64 2.65 -8.14
C CYS A 135 -2.49 3.17 -9.57
N LEU A 136 -2.92 4.40 -9.83
CA LEU A 136 -2.98 4.98 -11.18
C LEU A 136 -3.73 4.04 -12.15
N ASN A 137 -3.10 3.71 -13.28
CA ASN A 137 -3.62 2.79 -14.30
C ASN A 137 -3.08 1.35 -14.15
N GLN A 138 -2.49 1.02 -13.00
CA GLN A 138 -1.88 -0.29 -12.75
C GLN A 138 -2.60 -1.02 -11.61
N ALA A 139 -2.68 -2.34 -11.76
CA ALA A 139 -3.18 -3.24 -10.74
C ALA A 139 -2.17 -4.36 -10.53
N PHE A 140 -1.91 -4.70 -9.27
CA PHE A 140 -1.02 -5.75 -8.85
C PHE A 140 -1.81 -6.76 -8.05
N ILE A 141 -1.72 -8.04 -8.44
CA ILE A 141 -2.37 -9.15 -7.75
C ILE A 141 -1.29 -10.11 -7.28
N LYS A 142 -1.34 -10.45 -6.01
CA LYS A 142 -0.58 -11.58 -5.46
C LYS A 142 -1.55 -12.53 -4.78
N LYS A 143 -1.44 -13.82 -5.09
CA LYS A 143 -2.19 -14.88 -4.45
C LYS A 143 -1.24 -16.04 -4.19
N THR A 144 -1.21 -16.52 -2.95
CA THR A 144 -0.33 -17.60 -2.51
C THR A 144 -1.17 -18.73 -1.95
N GLU A 145 -1.06 -19.91 -2.58
CA GLU A 145 -1.67 -21.15 -2.12
C GLU A 145 -0.57 -22.12 -1.69
N LYS A 146 -0.71 -22.73 -0.51
CA LYS A 146 0.22 -23.74 -0.01
C LYS A 146 -0.45 -25.10 -0.11
N PHE A 147 0.22 -26.02 -0.78
CA PHE A 147 -0.19 -27.42 -0.85
C PHE A 147 0.84 -28.26 -0.11
N VAL A 148 0.38 -29.17 0.75
CA VAL A 148 1.22 -30.21 1.34
C VAL A 148 0.87 -31.50 0.60
N LEU A 149 1.78 -31.98 -0.24
CA LEU A 149 1.55 -33.13 -1.11
C LEU A 149 2.56 -34.24 -0.78
N LYS A 150 2.08 -35.49 -0.80
CA LYS A 150 2.87 -36.70 -0.53
C LYS A 150 3.29 -37.42 -1.82
N GLU A 151 2.81 -36.99 -2.99
CA GLU A 151 3.01 -37.59 -4.31
C GLU A 151 3.09 -36.50 -5.40
N GLU A 152 3.25 -36.91 -6.66
CA GLU A 152 3.43 -36.09 -7.88
C GLU A 152 2.31 -35.05 -8.07
N VAL A 153 2.68 -33.82 -8.44
CA VAL A 153 1.78 -32.66 -8.53
C VAL A 153 1.74 -32.14 -9.95
N THR A 154 0.52 -31.89 -10.45
CA THR A 154 0.33 -31.15 -11.70
C THR A 154 -0.47 -29.87 -11.44
N ILE A 155 0.15 -28.71 -11.59
CA ILE A 155 -0.51 -27.40 -11.54
C ILE A 155 -0.97 -27.04 -12.95
N ILE A 156 -2.26 -26.72 -13.10
CA ILE A 156 -2.88 -26.33 -14.37
C ILE A 156 -3.50 -24.94 -14.23
N ALA A 157 -2.97 -23.95 -14.97
CA ALA A 157 -3.56 -22.63 -15.13
C ALA A 157 -4.44 -22.61 -16.38
N ARG A 158 -5.70 -22.16 -16.25
CA ARG A 158 -6.64 -21.96 -17.36
C ARG A 158 -7.12 -20.52 -17.40
N ASP A 159 -7.49 -20.04 -18.59
CA ASP A 159 -8.19 -18.78 -18.75
C ASP A 159 -9.67 -18.90 -18.33
N LYS A 160 -10.39 -17.78 -18.39
CA LYS A 160 -11.82 -17.70 -18.04
C LYS A 160 -12.72 -18.59 -18.93
N ASP A 161 -12.24 -18.95 -20.13
CA ASP A 161 -12.95 -19.74 -21.13
C ASP A 161 -12.56 -21.23 -21.04
N GLY A 162 -11.67 -21.57 -20.09
CA GLY A 162 -11.21 -22.94 -19.82
C GLY A 162 -9.98 -23.37 -20.64
N ASN A 163 -9.39 -22.48 -21.45
CA ASN A 163 -8.21 -22.82 -22.26
C ASN A 163 -6.97 -22.94 -21.38
N LEU A 164 -6.10 -23.91 -21.69
CA LEU A 164 -4.86 -24.14 -20.96
C LEU A 164 -3.86 -23.00 -21.21
N ILE A 165 -3.49 -22.28 -20.15
CA ILE A 165 -2.42 -21.27 -20.18
C ILE A 165 -1.08 -21.92 -19.84
N ARG A 166 -1.04 -22.77 -18.80
CA ARG A 166 0.21 -23.36 -18.30
C ARG A 166 -0.05 -24.67 -17.57
N LYS A 167 0.85 -25.64 -17.77
CA LYS A 167 0.93 -26.89 -16.99
C LYS A 167 2.33 -27.04 -16.42
N VAL A 168 2.44 -27.34 -15.13
CA VAL A 168 3.71 -27.66 -14.46
C VAL A 168 3.53 -28.97 -13.72
N THR A 169 4.41 -29.94 -13.95
CA THR A 169 4.42 -31.22 -13.24
C THR A 169 5.69 -31.33 -12.40
N SER A 170 5.58 -31.80 -11.16
CA SER A 170 6.69 -31.98 -10.20
C SER A 170 6.52 -33.23 -9.36
#